data_AF-A0A958FEH5-F1
#
_entry.id   AF-A0A958FEH5-F1
#
_cell.length_a   1.000
_cell.length_b   1.000
_cell.length_c   1.000
_cell.angle_alpha   90.00
_cell.angle_beta   90.00
_cell.angle_gamma   90.00
#
_symmetry.space_group_name_H-M   'P 1'
#
loop_
_entity.id
_entity.type
_entity.pdbx_description
1 polymer ?
#
loop_
_entity_poly.entity_id
_entity_poly.type
_entity_poly.pdbx_seq_one_letter_code
_entity_poly.pdbx_strand_id
1 'polypeptide(L)'
;LPDFGNFRIQGEEWYDRYQGVTELMPYAKAVSAKSHDFDSEGNETNTDYFRMMKIVLAAGYNGFVGIEYEGGGLSEHEGILATQRLLLHCREALAK
;
A
#
# COMPACT_ATOMS: atom_id res chain seq x y z
N LEU A 1 -5.58 -9.30 7.23
CA LEU A 1 -4.94 -8.00 6.97
C LEU A 1 -4.77 -7.90 5.47
N PRO A 2 -5.58 -7.12 4.72
CA PRO A 2 -5.28 -6.88 3.31
C PRO A 2 -3.93 -6.19 3.18
N ASP A 3 -3.16 -6.62 2.19
CA ASP A 3 -1.78 -6.23 1.96
C ASP A 3 -1.66 -5.69 0.53
N PHE A 4 -0.88 -4.63 0.32
CA PHE A 4 -0.82 -3.96 -0.97
C PHE A 4 -0.02 -4.68 -2.06
N GLY A 5 0.83 -5.66 -1.72
CA GLY A 5 1.73 -6.33 -2.66
C GLY A 5 1.69 -7.85 -2.67
N ASN A 6 1.07 -8.52 -1.69
CA ASN A 6 1.11 -9.97 -1.53
C ASN A 6 0.08 -10.70 -2.42
N PHE A 7 0.22 -10.54 -3.74
CA PHE A 7 -0.69 -11.08 -4.76
C PHE A 7 -0.05 -12.02 -5.79
N ARG A 8 1.18 -12.46 -5.57
CA ARG A 8 1.78 -13.53 -6.39
C ARG A 8 1.15 -14.87 -6.00
N ILE A 9 0.52 -15.55 -6.96
CA ILE A 9 -0.11 -16.85 -6.75
C ILE A 9 0.94 -17.95 -6.88
N GLN A 10 1.53 -18.08 -8.07
CA GLN A 10 2.53 -19.10 -8.35
C GLN A 10 3.39 -18.70 -9.57
N GLY A 11 4.72 -18.81 -9.45
CA GLY A 11 5.62 -18.44 -10.56
C GLY A 11 5.41 -16.99 -10.99
N GLU A 12 5.11 -16.80 -12.28
CA GLU A 12 4.79 -15.50 -12.89
C GLU A 12 3.29 -15.16 -12.84
N GLU A 13 2.46 -15.98 -12.20
CA GLU A 13 1.04 -15.71 -12.03
C GLU A 13 0.81 -14.74 -10.86
N TRP A 14 0.18 -13.61 -11.19
CA TRP A 14 -0.17 -12.55 -10.24
C TRP A 14 -1.66 -12.27 -10.30
N TYR A 15 -2.27 -12.12 -9.12
CA TYR A 15 -3.60 -11.58 -8.98
C TYR A 15 -3.57 -10.05 -9.08
N ASP A 16 -4.65 -9.44 -9.57
CA ASP A 16 -4.76 -7.98 -9.55
C ASP A 16 -4.88 -7.49 -8.10
N ARG A 17 -3.83 -6.81 -7.63
CA ARG A 17 -3.76 -6.30 -6.26
C ARG A 17 -4.92 -5.38 -5.88
N TYR A 18 -5.42 -4.56 -6.81
CA TYR A 18 -6.50 -3.62 -6.54
C TYR A 18 -7.83 -4.35 -6.41
N GLN A 19 -8.07 -5.34 -7.29
CA GLN A 19 -9.22 -6.23 -7.15
C GLN A 19 -9.15 -7.00 -5.84
N GLY A 20 -8.01 -7.63 -5.55
CA GLY A 20 -7.84 -8.45 -4.35
C GLY A 20 -7.98 -7.65 -3.06
N VAL A 21 -7.41 -6.44 -2.97
CA VAL A 21 -7.64 -5.56 -1.82
C VAL A 21 -9.12 -5.20 -1.71
N THR A 22 -9.79 -4.83 -2.82
CA THR A 22 -11.23 -4.51 -2.83
C THR A 22 -12.08 -5.65 -2.27
N GLU A 23 -11.79 -6.89 -2.69
CA GLU A 23 -12.50 -8.09 -2.24
C GLU A 23 -12.22 -8.43 -0.76
N LEU A 24 -11.04 -8.09 -0.26
CA LEU A 24 -10.63 -8.36 1.12
C LEU A 24 -11.07 -7.26 2.10
N MET A 25 -11.31 -6.04 1.64
CA MET A 25 -11.67 -4.90 2.49
C MET A 25 -12.91 -5.11 3.38
N PRO A 26 -13.99 -5.79 2.96
CA PRO A 26 -15.15 -6.07 3.83
C PRO A 26 -14.80 -6.84 5.11
N TYR A 27 -13.68 -7.57 5.10
CA TYR A 27 -13.21 -8.38 6.24
C TYR A 27 -12.05 -7.73 7.00
N ALA A 28 -11.59 -6.55 6.56
CA ALA A 28 -10.40 -5.91 7.08
C ALA A 28 -10.56 -5.45 8.53
N LYS A 29 -9.55 -5.78 9.37
CA LYS A 29 -9.38 -5.23 10.74
C LYS A 29 -8.15 -4.33 10.86
N ALA A 30 -7.21 -4.48 9.95
CA ALA A 30 -6.00 -3.68 9.77
C ALA A 30 -5.69 -3.63 8.25
N VAL A 31 -4.80 -2.74 7.80
CA VAL A 31 -4.25 -2.69 6.42
C VAL A 31 -2.71 -2.71 6.44
N SER A 32 -2.04 -3.50 5.57
CA SER A 32 -0.57 -3.49 5.40
C SER A 32 -0.18 -2.72 4.14
N ALA A 33 0.52 -1.60 4.34
CA ALA A 33 1.09 -0.78 3.29
C ALA A 33 2.48 -1.31 2.91
N LYS A 34 2.48 -2.38 2.10
CA LYS A 34 3.72 -2.95 1.57
C LYS A 34 4.34 -2.07 0.49
N SER A 35 5.66 -1.89 0.57
CA SER A 35 6.46 -1.05 -0.33
C SER A 35 7.84 -1.65 -0.59
N HIS A 36 8.41 -1.36 -1.77
CA HIS A 36 9.76 -1.83 -2.14
C HIS A 36 10.62 -0.69 -2.68
N ASP A 37 10.13 -0.01 -3.72
CA ASP A 37 10.94 0.96 -4.47
C ASP A 37 10.14 2.24 -4.67
N PHE A 38 10.85 3.37 -4.68
CA PHE A 38 10.25 4.70 -4.80
C PHE A 38 10.87 5.45 -5.99
N ASP A 39 10.04 6.18 -6.74
CA ASP A 39 10.50 7.08 -7.79
C ASP A 39 11.08 8.40 -7.20
N SER A 40 11.55 9.28 -8.07
CA SER A 40 12.10 10.59 -7.66
C SER A 40 11.08 11.53 -7.03
N GLU A 41 9.77 11.27 -7.20
CA GLU A 41 8.68 12.03 -6.60
C GLU A 41 8.22 11.41 -5.27
N GLY A 42 8.77 10.25 -4.88
CA GLY A 42 8.46 9.54 -3.65
C GLY A 42 7.25 8.61 -3.76
N ASN A 43 6.77 8.29 -4.97
CA ASN A 43 5.72 7.30 -5.17
C ASN A 43 6.29 5.89 -5.21
N GLU A 44 5.57 4.92 -4.65
CA GLU A 44 5.95 3.50 -4.78
C GLU A 44 5.78 3.05 -6.24
N THR A 45 6.78 2.40 -6.80
CA THR A 45 6.85 2.15 -8.26
C THR A 45 5.99 0.97 -8.71
N ASN A 46 5.67 0.04 -7.80
CA ASN A 46 4.92 -1.17 -8.11
C ASN A 46 3.40 -1.02 -7.84
N THR A 47 3.04 -0.06 -6.99
CA THR A 47 1.71 0.14 -6.43
C THR A 47 1.36 1.62 -6.48
N ASP A 48 0.26 1.95 -7.18
CA ASP A 48 -0.33 3.29 -7.06
C ASP A 48 -1.02 3.40 -5.69
N TYR A 49 -0.32 4.03 -4.74
CA TYR A 49 -0.82 4.25 -3.38
C TYR A 49 -2.06 5.15 -3.34
N PHE A 50 -2.20 6.11 -4.26
CA PHE A 50 -3.40 6.95 -4.30
C PHE A 50 -4.63 6.15 -4.72
N ARG A 51 -4.49 5.29 -5.73
CA ARG A 51 -5.55 4.36 -6.12
C ARG A 51 -5.85 3.36 -5.00
N MET A 52 -4.83 2.80 -4.37
CA MET A 52 -4.99 1.82 -3.30
C MET A 52 -5.69 2.43 -2.07
N MET A 53 -5.27 3.61 -1.63
CA MET A 53 -5.89 4.29 -0.50
C MET A 53 -7.34 4.72 -0.79
N LYS A 54 -7.69 5.05 -2.04
CA LYS A 54 -9.11 5.26 -2.41
C LYS A 54 -9.95 4.00 -2.22
N ILE A 55 -9.43 2.82 -2.52
CA ILE A 55 -10.13 1.54 -2.28
C ILE A 55 -10.33 1.33 -0.79
N VAL A 56 -9.28 1.54 0.01
CA VAL A 56 -9.34 1.41 1.48
C VAL A 56 -10.41 2.33 2.08
N LEU A 57 -10.41 3.62 1.68
CA LEU A 57 -11.37 4.61 2.16
C LEU A 57 -12.79 4.34 1.66
N ALA A 58 -12.96 3.90 0.41
CA ALA A 58 -14.27 3.57 -0.15
C ALA A 58 -14.95 2.39 0.57
N ALA A 59 -14.17 1.49 1.16
CA ALA A 59 -14.68 0.43 2.03
C ALA A 59 -15.03 0.90 3.46
N GLY A 60 -14.89 2.19 3.76
CA GLY A 60 -15.19 2.77 5.09
C GLY A 60 -14.13 2.48 6.14
N TYR A 61 -12.95 1.99 5.77
CA TYR A 61 -11.87 1.69 6.70
C TYR A 61 -11.17 2.98 7.15
N ASN A 62 -11.17 3.23 8.46
CA ASN A 62 -10.57 4.42 9.09
C ASN A 62 -9.60 4.04 10.24
N GLY A 63 -9.13 2.79 10.27
CA GLY A 63 -8.21 2.30 11.29
C GLY A 63 -6.74 2.51 10.91
N PHE A 64 -5.85 1.74 11.55
CA PHE A 64 -4.42 1.82 11.31
C PHE A 64 -3.99 1.16 9.99
N VAL A 65 -3.07 1.84 9.30
CA VAL A 65 -2.33 1.32 8.15
C VAL A 65 -0.89 1.08 8.61
N GLY A 66 -0.46 -0.18 8.67
CA GLY A 66 0.88 -0.57 9.08
C GLY A 66 1.87 -0.45 7.92
N ILE A 67 3.03 0.11 8.17
CA ILE A 67 4.11 0.20 7.16
C ILE A 67 4.86 -1.12 7.12
N GLU A 68 5.03 -1.66 5.92
CA GLU A 68 5.82 -2.86 5.65
C GLU A 68 6.75 -2.55 4.47
N TYR A 69 8.05 -2.39 4.75
CA TYR A 69 9.04 -2.13 3.72
C TYR A 69 9.87 -3.41 3.51
N GLU A 70 9.88 -3.91 2.28
CA GLU A 70 10.62 -5.12 1.86
C GLU A 70 11.59 -4.82 0.69
N GLY A 71 11.87 -3.54 0.45
CA GLY A 71 12.77 -3.11 -0.62
C GLY A 71 14.24 -3.34 -0.32
N GLY A 72 15.04 -3.47 -1.39
CA GLY A 72 16.49 -3.63 -1.31
C GLY A 72 17.29 -2.36 -1.62
N GLY A 73 16.64 -1.29 -2.11
CA GLY A 73 17.31 -0.07 -2.57
C GLY A 73 17.66 0.92 -1.47
N LEU A 74 16.74 1.15 -0.51
CA LEU A 74 16.96 1.98 0.68
C LEU A 74 17.26 1.10 1.90
N SER A 75 17.89 1.68 2.92
CA SER A 75 17.93 1.02 4.24
C SER A 75 16.53 0.85 4.81
N GLU A 76 16.33 -0.12 5.71
CA GLU A 76 15.02 -0.37 6.33
C GLU A 76 14.42 0.90 6.96
N HIS A 77 15.24 1.69 7.66
CA HIS A 77 14.79 2.93 8.27
C HIS A 77 14.34 3.97 7.24
N GLU A 78 15.12 4.16 6.17
CA GLU A 78 14.78 5.10 5.11
C GLU A 78 13.54 4.66 4.32
N GLY A 79 13.40 3.36 4.07
CA GLY A 79 12.22 2.75 3.45
C GLY A 79 10.97 2.99 4.29
N ILE A 80 11.01 2.73 5.59
CA ILE A 80 9.90 3.00 6.51
C ILE A 80 9.50 4.49 6.47
N LEU A 81 10.48 5.40 6.49
CA LEU A 81 10.21 6.83 6.42
C LEU A 81 9.64 7.24 5.05
N ALA A 82 10.08 6.62 3.96
CA ALA A 82 9.54 6.85 2.62
C ALA A 82 8.07 6.42 2.52
N THR A 83 7.73 5.22 3.00
CA THR A 83 6.35 4.73 3.05
C THR A 83 5.48 5.62 3.94
N GLN A 84 6.01 6.07 5.09
CA GLN A 84 5.31 7.01 5.96
C GLN A 84 4.97 8.32 5.23
N ARG A 85 5.95 8.93 4.56
CA ARG A 85 5.75 10.17 3.80
C ARG A 85 4.70 9.99 2.70
N LEU A 86 4.75 8.88 1.97
CA LEU A 86 3.78 8.57 0.91
C LEU A 86 2.36 8.43 1.48
N LEU A 87 2.18 7.72 2.60
CA LEU A 87 0.88 7.59 3.27
C LEU A 87 0.34 8.95 3.77
N LEU A 88 1.20 9.80 4.32
CA LEU A 88 0.83 11.14 4.75
C LEU A 88 0.39 12.00 3.55
N HIS A 89 1.11 11.92 2.43
CA HIS A 89 0.73 12.59 1.19
C HIS A 89 -0.63 12.11 0.68
N CYS A 90 -0.87 10.78 0.60
CA CYS A 90 -2.17 10.25 0.21
C CYS A 90 -3.28 10.76 1.14
N ARG A 91 -3.04 10.80 2.45
CA ARG A 91 -4.01 11.32 3.41
C ARG A 91 -4.36 12.79 3.15
N GLU A 92 -3.36 13.64 2.93
CA GLU A 92 -3.58 15.07 2.66
C GLU A 92 -4.33 15.31 1.35
N ALA A 93 -3.98 14.55 0.30
CA ALA A 93 -4.62 14.68 -1.01
C ALA A 93 -6.05 14.12 -1.06
N LEU A 94 -6.37 13.12 -0.23
CA LEU A 94 -7.67 12.44 -0.21
C LEU A 94 -8.61 12.93 0.88
N ALA A 95 -8.12 13.70 1.87
CA ALA A 95 -8.95 14.35 2.86
C ALA A 95 -9.80 15.45 2.18
N LYS A 96 -11.08 15.15 1.96
CA LYS A 96 -12.14 16.10 1.59
C LYS A 96 -13.37 15.85 2.45
#